data_AF-A0A975B5J5-F1
#
_entry.id   AF-A0A975B5J5-F1
#
_cell.length_a   1.000
_cell.length_b   1.000
_cell.length_c   1.000
_cell.angle_alpha   90.00
_cell.angle_beta   90.00
_cell.angle_gamma   90.00
#
_symmetry.space_group_name_H-M   'P 1'
#
loop_
_entity.id
_entity.type
_entity.pdbx_description
1 polymer ?
#
loop_
_entity_poly.entity_id
_entity_poly.type
_entity_poly.pdbx_seq_one_letter_code
_entity_poly.pdbx_strand_id
1 'polypeptide(L)'
;METIQDFEDILILLEKHDVRYLIIGGLAFIFHAKPRYTKDMDIWIDSRIKNVKAANNALVEFGSPFLLNPGKKDEILQLGIAPDRIDILRQVKGAVFDTAWENRIRGKYGSVNANWIDLNSLIRIKSRIDHPRHKEDTRVLLEVRRKKNRVDNF
;
A
#
# COMPACT_ATOMS: atom_id res chain seq x y z
N MET A 1 -17.52 1.21 -3.66
CA MET A 1 -16.54 2.20 -3.17
C MET A 1 -16.43 3.21 -4.28
N GLU A 2 -16.74 4.48 -4.04
CA GLU A 2 -16.32 5.53 -4.99
C GLU A 2 -14.81 5.44 -5.12
N THR A 3 -14.32 5.37 -6.35
CA THR A 3 -12.90 5.21 -6.65
C THR A 3 -12.36 6.50 -7.23
N ILE A 4 -11.07 6.73 -7.00
CA ILE A 4 -10.34 7.86 -7.58
C ILE A 4 -9.69 7.33 -8.86
N GLN A 5 -9.96 7.97 -10.00
CA GLN A 5 -9.50 7.48 -11.30
C GLN A 5 -7.96 7.38 -11.35
N ASP A 6 -7.26 8.40 -10.85
CA ASP A 6 -5.79 8.42 -10.76
C ASP A 6 -5.23 7.21 -9.98
N PHE A 7 -5.98 6.69 -9.00
CA PHE A 7 -5.58 5.51 -8.24
C PHE A 7 -5.74 4.23 -9.08
N GLU A 8 -6.78 4.12 -9.90
CA GLU A 8 -6.92 3.00 -10.85
C GLU A 8 -5.81 3.06 -11.91
N ASP A 9 -5.56 4.25 -12.46
CA ASP A 9 -4.60 4.48 -13.53
C ASP A 9 -3.17 4.15 -13.09
N ILE A 10 -2.74 4.60 -11.91
CA ILE A 10 -1.40 4.27 -11.41
C ILE A 10 -1.26 2.76 -11.18
N LEU A 11 -2.29 2.09 -10.65
CA LEU A 11 -2.25 0.65 -10.38
C LEU A 11 -2.15 -0.17 -11.69
N ILE A 12 -2.88 0.24 -12.73
CA ILE A 12 -2.77 -0.35 -14.08
C ILE A 12 -1.34 -0.24 -14.59
N LEU A 13 -0.71 0.93 -14.46
CA LEU A 13 0.64 1.17 -14.95
C LEU A 13 1.69 0.41 -14.12
N LEU A 14 1.52 0.31 -12.81
CA LEU A 14 2.41 -0.50 -11.97
C LEU A 14 2.35 -1.98 -12.37
N GLU A 15 1.17 -2.53 -12.66
CA GLU A 15 1.04 -3.90 -13.16
C GLU A 15 1.63 -4.05 -14.58
N LYS A 16 1.35 -3.10 -15.47
CA LYS A 16 1.87 -3.10 -16.86
C LYS A 16 3.40 -3.16 -16.92
N HIS A 17 4.07 -2.49 -15.99
CA HIS A 17 5.53 -2.44 -15.91
C HIS A 17 6.13 -3.50 -14.97
N ASP A 18 5.35 -4.51 -14.56
CA ASP A 18 5.78 -5.60 -13.66
C ASP A 18 6.36 -5.09 -12.32
N VAL A 19 5.81 -3.99 -11.80
CA VAL A 19 6.24 -3.43 -10.52
C VAL A 19 5.74 -4.30 -9.38
N ARG A 20 6.65 -4.69 -8.49
CA ARG A 20 6.32 -5.27 -7.20
C ARG A 20 5.94 -4.14 -6.24
N TYR A 21 4.67 -4.05 -5.93
CA TYR A 21 4.10 -3.04 -5.04
C TYR A 21 3.04 -3.63 -4.09
N LEU A 22 2.76 -2.94 -3.00
CA LEU A 22 1.69 -3.28 -2.05
C LEU A 22 0.93 -2.01 -1.69
N ILE A 23 -0.40 -2.03 -1.80
CA ILE A 23 -1.26 -1.02 -1.18
C ILE A 23 -1.20 -1.24 0.34
N ILE A 24 -0.83 -0.20 1.07
CA ILE A 24 -0.72 -0.19 2.53
C ILE A 24 -1.63 0.89 3.14
N GLY A 25 -1.28 1.40 4.33
CA GLY A 25 -1.82 2.68 4.78
C GLY A 25 -3.29 2.66 5.19
N GLY A 26 -4.01 3.72 4.82
CA GLY A 26 -5.43 3.88 5.13
C GLY A 26 -6.36 3.00 4.31
N LEU A 27 -6.10 2.89 3.00
CA LEU A 27 -6.88 2.01 2.12
C LEU A 27 -6.76 0.54 2.53
N ALA A 28 -5.56 0.07 2.87
CA ALA A 28 -5.40 -1.30 3.35
C ALA A 28 -6.12 -1.55 4.69
N PHE A 29 -6.23 -0.55 5.57
CA PHE A 29 -7.05 -0.67 6.76
C PHE A 29 -8.54 -0.87 6.41
N ILE A 30 -9.05 -0.09 5.47
CA ILE A 30 -10.44 -0.20 5.01
C ILE A 30 -10.70 -1.58 4.41
N PHE A 31 -9.78 -2.06 3.58
CA PHE A 31 -9.83 -3.38 2.96
C PHE A 31 -9.96 -4.52 3.99
N HIS A 32 -9.23 -4.44 5.10
CA HIS A 32 -9.20 -5.50 6.11
C HIS A 32 -10.28 -5.39 7.19
N ALA A 33 -10.70 -4.18 7.54
CA ALA A 33 -11.46 -3.95 8.77
C ALA A 33 -12.82 -3.29 8.52
N LYS A 34 -12.85 -1.97 8.42
CA LYS A 34 -14.08 -1.20 8.29
C LYS A 34 -13.84 0.11 7.53
N PRO A 35 -14.88 0.65 6.87
CA PRO A 35 -14.80 1.95 6.22
C PRO A 35 -14.33 3.05 7.19
N ARG A 36 -13.44 3.93 6.69
CA ARG A 36 -13.09 5.19 7.32
C ARG A 36 -12.62 6.18 6.26
N TYR A 37 -12.53 7.45 6.64
CA TYR A 37 -11.95 8.45 5.77
C TYR A 37 -10.42 8.24 5.63
N THR A 38 -9.93 8.32 4.40
CA THR A 38 -8.51 8.31 4.03
C THR A 38 -8.28 9.43 3.01
N LYS A 39 -7.08 10.02 2.99
CA LYS A 39 -6.80 11.25 2.22
C LYS A 39 -5.91 10.99 1.00
N ASP A 40 -5.61 9.73 0.77
CA ASP A 40 -4.44 9.28 0.04
C ASP A 40 -4.44 7.76 -0.21
N MET A 41 -3.67 7.36 -1.22
CA MET A 41 -3.22 5.99 -1.46
C MET A 41 -1.74 5.87 -1.11
N ASP A 42 -1.42 5.00 -0.15
CA ASP A 42 -0.04 4.65 0.19
C ASP A 42 0.39 3.37 -0.55
N ILE A 43 1.45 3.45 -1.35
CA ILE A 43 2.01 2.35 -2.14
C ILE A 43 3.42 2.05 -1.64
N TRP A 44 3.65 0.83 -1.14
CA TRP A 44 4.99 0.35 -0.81
C TRP A 44 5.56 -0.46 -1.97
N ILE A 45 6.68 -0.02 -2.55
CA ILE A 45 7.36 -0.74 -3.63
C ILE A 45 8.65 -1.42 -3.14
N ASP A 46 9.07 -2.45 -3.86
CA ASP A 46 10.38 -3.07 -3.65
C ASP A 46 11.52 -2.07 -3.91
N SER A 47 12.46 -2.00 -2.97
CA SER A 47 13.58 -1.07 -3.02
C SER A 47 14.69 -1.47 -4.01
N ARG A 48 14.67 -2.71 -4.53
CA ARG A 48 15.64 -3.20 -5.52
C ARG A 48 15.68 -2.31 -6.77
N ILE A 49 16.89 -2.06 -7.27
CA ILE A 49 17.14 -1.16 -8.43
C ILE A 49 16.28 -1.53 -9.64
N LYS A 50 16.14 -2.84 -9.95
CA LYS A 50 15.29 -3.30 -11.06
C LYS A 50 13.83 -2.86 -10.89
N ASN A 51 13.29 -3.00 -9.69
CA ASN A 51 11.90 -2.63 -9.40
C ASN A 51 11.69 -1.11 -9.39
N VAL A 52 12.66 -0.35 -8.87
CA VAL A 52 12.63 1.11 -8.91
C VAL A 52 12.68 1.63 -10.34
N LYS A 53 13.47 1.00 -11.22
CA LYS A 53 13.49 1.33 -12.65
C LYS A 53 12.14 1.05 -13.31
N ALA A 54 11.52 -0.10 -13.02
CA ALA A 54 10.18 -0.41 -13.49
C ALA A 54 9.13 0.59 -12.99
N ALA A 55 9.18 0.94 -11.69
CA ALA A 55 8.31 1.95 -11.11
C ALA A 55 8.49 3.33 -11.77
N ASN A 56 9.73 3.73 -12.07
CA ASN A 56 9.99 4.97 -12.79
C ASN A 56 9.46 4.94 -14.24
N ASN A 57 9.48 3.80 -14.93
CA ASN A 57 8.85 3.69 -16.24
C ASN A 57 7.32 3.85 -16.15
N ALA A 58 6.69 3.24 -15.14
CA ALA A 58 5.26 3.44 -14.87
C ALA A 58 4.95 4.91 -14.54
N LEU A 59 5.79 5.58 -13.74
CA LEU A 59 5.63 6.99 -13.39
C LEU A 59 5.78 7.92 -14.60
N VAL A 60 6.71 7.63 -15.51
CA VAL A 60 6.83 8.37 -16.78
C VAL A 60 5.57 8.22 -17.61
N GLU A 61 5.05 7.01 -17.75
CA GLU A 61 3.81 6.77 -18.50
C GLU A 61 2.58 7.39 -17.83
N PHE A 62 2.57 7.45 -16.50
CA PHE A 62 1.53 8.13 -15.72
C PHE A 62 1.57 9.66 -15.91
N GLY A 63 2.66 10.22 -16.45
CA GLY A 63 2.85 11.66 -16.57
C GLY A 63 3.34 12.32 -15.28
N SER A 64 3.96 11.55 -14.38
CA SER A 64 4.54 12.11 -13.15
C SER A 64 5.70 13.07 -13.48
N PRO A 65 5.71 14.30 -12.93
CA PRO A 65 6.82 15.24 -13.09
C PRO A 65 8.06 14.83 -12.28
N PHE A 66 7.90 13.87 -11.36
CA PHE A 66 8.92 13.41 -10.43
C PHE A 66 9.11 11.89 -10.53
N LEU A 67 10.36 11.44 -10.35
CA LEU A 67 10.72 10.03 -10.36
C LEU A 67 11.39 9.67 -9.04
N LEU A 68 11.35 8.38 -8.69
CA LEU A 68 12.02 7.86 -7.51
C LEU A 68 13.53 7.94 -7.70
N ASN A 69 14.24 8.42 -6.67
CA ASN A 69 15.70 8.40 -6.67
C ASN A 69 16.22 7.05 -6.12
N PRO A 70 16.91 6.21 -6.92
CA PRO A 70 17.40 4.90 -6.46
C PRO A 70 18.29 4.99 -5.21
N GLY A 71 19.04 6.07 -5.04
CA GLY A 71 19.94 6.33 -3.90
C GLY A 71 19.26 6.83 -2.62
N LYS A 72 18.02 7.33 -2.70
CA LYS A 72 17.26 7.81 -1.53
C LYS A 72 16.18 6.80 -1.15
N LYS A 73 16.54 5.80 -0.34
CA LYS A 73 15.59 4.74 0.05
C LYS A 73 14.52 5.21 1.05
N ASP A 74 14.78 6.29 1.79
CA ASP A 74 13.86 6.86 2.77
C ASP A 74 12.95 7.95 2.19
N GLU A 75 13.08 8.23 0.89
CA GLU A 75 12.22 9.15 0.16
C GLU A 75 10.79 8.61 0.11
N ILE A 76 9.82 9.49 0.38
CA ILE A 76 8.43 9.30 0.04
C ILE A 76 8.17 10.19 -1.16
N LEU A 77 7.88 9.58 -2.30
CA LEU A 77 7.49 10.33 -3.50
C LEU A 77 5.99 10.58 -3.44
N GLN A 78 5.61 11.84 -3.30
CA GLN A 78 4.22 12.27 -3.28
C GLN A 78 3.79 12.75 -4.68
N LEU A 79 2.65 12.26 -5.16
CA LEU A 79 1.97 12.73 -6.36
C LEU A 79 0.61 13.33 -5.98
N GLY A 80 0.28 14.47 -6.59
CA GLY A 80 -1.00 15.14 -6.35
C GLY A 80 -1.17 15.73 -4.95
N ILE A 81 -2.44 16.00 -4.61
CA ILE A 81 -2.89 16.55 -3.33
C ILE A 81 -4.13 15.79 -2.84
N ALA A 82 -4.40 15.82 -1.54
CA ALA A 82 -5.57 15.14 -0.99
C ALA A 82 -6.89 15.71 -1.58
N PRO A 83 -7.91 14.87 -1.86
CA PRO A 83 -7.99 13.44 -1.54
C PRO A 83 -7.33 12.48 -2.54
N ASP A 84 -6.84 12.99 -3.67
CA ASP A 84 -6.27 12.21 -4.79
C ASP A 84 -4.74 12.07 -4.68
N ARG A 85 -4.21 12.11 -3.45
CA ARG A 85 -2.77 12.01 -3.19
C ARG A 85 -2.30 10.56 -3.28
N ILE A 86 -1.18 10.33 -3.96
CA ILE A 86 -0.48 9.03 -3.96
C ILE A 86 0.87 9.21 -3.30
N ASP A 87 1.14 8.42 -2.25
CA ASP A 87 2.44 8.36 -1.58
C ASP A 87 3.13 7.04 -1.94
N ILE A 88 4.31 7.11 -2.57
CA ILE A 88 5.12 5.95 -2.92
C ILE A 88 6.30 5.83 -1.96
N LEU A 89 6.34 4.73 -1.22
CA LEU A 89 7.32 4.42 -0.20
C LEU A 89 8.22 3.26 -0.64
N ARG A 90 9.49 3.31 -0.26
CA ARG A 90 10.46 2.22 -0.51
C ARG A 90 10.91 1.53 0.78
N GLN A 91 10.75 2.19 1.91
CA GLN A 91 11.03 1.65 3.23
C GLN A 91 9.83 1.83 4.14
N VAL A 92 9.50 0.77 4.86
CA VAL A 92 8.42 0.76 5.84
C VAL A 92 8.91 0.03 7.09
N LYS A 93 8.74 0.66 8.25
CA LYS A 93 9.13 0.06 9.53
C LYS A 93 8.15 -1.05 9.92
N GLY A 94 8.67 -2.14 10.48
CA GLY A 94 7.86 -3.23 11.02
C GLY A 94 7.57 -4.39 10.07
N ALA A 95 7.92 -4.29 8.79
CA ALA A 95 7.78 -5.39 7.84
C ALA A 95 8.95 -5.45 6.86
N VAL A 96 9.24 -6.66 6.36
CA VAL A 96 10.20 -6.89 5.27
C VAL A 96 9.42 -7.07 3.97
N PHE A 97 9.84 -6.39 2.90
CA PHE A 97 9.09 -6.34 1.65
C PHE A 97 8.87 -7.72 1.05
N ASP A 98 9.91 -8.56 0.95
CA ASP A 98 9.79 -9.90 0.35
C ASP A 98 8.76 -10.77 1.10
N THR A 99 8.81 -10.79 2.43
CA THR A 99 7.82 -11.51 3.25
C THR A 99 6.41 -10.98 3.06
N ALA A 100 6.22 -9.66 3.01
CA ALA A 100 4.89 -9.07 2.78
C ALA A 100 4.39 -9.32 1.36
N TRP A 101 5.29 -9.37 0.37
CA TRP A 101 5.00 -9.63 -1.03
C TRP A 101 4.56 -11.08 -1.27
N GLU A 102 5.20 -12.05 -0.62
CA GLU A 102 4.81 -13.45 -0.67
C GLU A 102 3.42 -13.68 -0.06
N ASN A 103 3.10 -12.97 1.02
CA ASN A 103 1.81 -13.08 1.71
C ASN A 103 0.72 -12.16 1.13
N ARG A 104 1.01 -11.38 0.08
CA ARG A 104 0.09 -10.38 -0.45
C ARG A 104 -1.25 -10.98 -0.86
N ILE A 105 -2.28 -10.15 -0.80
CA ILE A 105 -3.64 -10.53 -1.22
C ILE A 105 -3.91 -9.85 -2.57
N ARG A 106 -4.31 -10.64 -3.57
CA ARG A 106 -4.85 -10.09 -4.82
C ARG A 106 -6.32 -9.75 -4.60
N GLY A 107 -6.67 -8.48 -4.80
CA GLY A 107 -8.03 -7.99 -4.58
C GLY A 107 -8.30 -6.73 -5.40
N LYS A 108 -9.57 -6.37 -5.56
CA LYS A 108 -9.94 -5.21 -6.39
C LYS A 108 -9.78 -3.89 -5.66
N TYR A 109 -9.25 -2.88 -6.35
CA TYR A 109 -9.51 -1.47 -6.08
C TYR A 109 -10.38 -0.95 -7.22
N GLY A 110 -11.65 -0.63 -6.94
CA GLY A 110 -12.60 -0.28 -8.00
C GLY A 110 -12.72 -1.35 -9.06
N SER A 111 -12.40 -1.00 -10.30
CA SER A 111 -12.44 -1.92 -11.45
C SER A 111 -11.17 -2.79 -11.60
N VAL A 112 -10.05 -2.39 -10.99
CA VAL A 112 -8.72 -2.97 -11.26
C VAL A 112 -8.29 -3.97 -10.19
N ASN A 113 -7.52 -5.00 -10.60
CA ASN A 113 -6.86 -5.91 -9.67
C ASN A 113 -5.60 -5.26 -9.11
N ALA A 114 -5.40 -5.39 -7.79
CA ALA A 114 -4.27 -4.79 -7.10
C ALA A 114 -3.63 -5.75 -6.08
N ASN A 115 -2.41 -5.42 -5.68
CA ASN A 115 -1.67 -6.11 -4.62
C ASN A 115 -1.90 -5.42 -3.27
N TRP A 116 -2.60 -6.08 -2.37
CA TRP A 116 -2.85 -5.59 -1.01
C TRP A 116 -1.89 -6.25 -0.03
N ILE A 117 -1.41 -5.49 0.95
CA ILE A 117 -0.68 -6.06 2.06
C ILE A 117 -1.56 -6.99 2.90
N ASP A 118 -0.99 -8.07 3.43
CA ASP A 118 -1.71 -8.96 4.35
C ASP A 118 -1.98 -8.31 5.71
N LEU A 119 -2.96 -8.88 6.43
CA LEU A 119 -3.41 -8.37 7.73
C LEU A 119 -2.28 -8.32 8.77
N ASN A 120 -1.44 -9.36 8.84
CA ASN A 120 -0.39 -9.45 9.86
C ASN A 120 0.74 -8.45 9.57
N SER A 121 1.14 -8.30 8.31
CA SER A 121 2.13 -7.28 7.94
C SER A 121 1.60 -5.86 8.19
N LEU A 122 0.33 -5.59 7.88
CA LEU A 122 -0.27 -4.28 8.17
C LEU A 122 -0.30 -3.97 9.67
N ILE A 123 -0.67 -4.93 10.51
CA ILE A 123 -0.63 -4.81 11.98
C ILE A 123 0.79 -4.47 12.44
N ARG A 124 1.81 -5.19 11.95
CA ARG A 124 3.20 -4.94 12.33
C ARG A 124 3.64 -3.54 11.96
N ILE A 125 3.33 -3.07 10.76
CA ILE A 125 3.66 -1.71 10.31
C ILE A 125 3.03 -0.67 11.22
N LYS A 126 1.71 -0.73 11.41
CA LYS A 126 0.99 0.27 12.20
C LYS A 126 1.42 0.28 13.68
N SER A 127 1.77 -0.89 14.24
CA SER A 127 2.26 -1.00 15.62
C SER A 127 3.61 -0.31 15.85
N ARG A 128 4.37 -0.03 14.79
CA ARG A 128 5.69 0.65 14.86
C ARG A 128 5.59 2.17 14.70
N ILE A 129 4.41 2.71 14.44
CA ILE A 129 4.21 4.16 14.27
C ILE A 129 3.53 4.71 15.52
N ASP A 130 4.24 5.55 16.26
CA ASP A 130 3.71 6.18 17.45
C ASP A 130 2.79 7.36 17.09
N HIS A 131 1.54 7.04 16.77
CA HIS A 131 0.50 8.01 16.43
C HIS A 131 -0.87 7.50 16.91
N PRO A 132 -1.74 8.34 17.50
CA PRO A 132 -3.03 7.90 18.04
C PRO A 132 -3.89 7.12 17.04
N ARG A 133 -3.94 7.57 15.78
CA ARG A 133 -4.65 6.86 14.70
C ARG A 133 -4.10 5.46 14.44
N HIS A 134 -2.78 5.28 14.46
CA HIS A 134 -2.16 3.97 14.20
C HIS A 134 -2.33 3.01 15.38
N LYS A 135 -2.39 3.52 16.61
CA LYS A 135 -2.77 2.75 17.80
C LYS A 135 -4.19 2.21 17.67
N GLU A 136 -5.14 3.06 17.29
CA GLU A 136 -6.54 2.63 17.09
C GLU A 136 -6.68 1.67 15.90
N ASP A 137 -6.05 1.97 14.75
CA ASP A 137 -6.05 1.05 13.60
C ASP A 137 -5.49 -0.34 14.02
N THR A 138 -4.40 -0.38 14.79
CA THR A 138 -3.80 -1.62 15.28
C THR A 138 -4.77 -2.39 16.17
N ARG A 139 -5.45 -1.72 17.10
CA ARG A 139 -6.46 -2.33 17.99
C ARG A 139 -7.57 -3.01 17.19
N VAL A 140 -8.13 -2.31 16.20
CA VAL A 140 -9.21 -2.83 15.36
C VAL A 140 -8.74 -4.01 14.49
N LEU A 141 -7.55 -3.90 13.87
CA LEU A 141 -7.01 -4.98 13.05
C LEU A 141 -6.72 -6.26 13.87
N LEU A 142 -6.28 -6.10 15.12
CA LEU A 142 -6.12 -7.23 16.04
C LEU A 142 -7.45 -7.92 16.36
N GLU A 143 -8.55 -7.17 16.48
CA GLU A 143 -9.89 -7.75 16.63
C GLU A 143 -10.34 -8.52 15.39
N VAL A 144 -10.11 -7.98 14.19
CA VAL A 144 -10.37 -8.67 12.92
C VAL A 144 -9.60 -9.99 12.88
N ARG A 145 -8.31 -9.98 13.22
CA ARG A 145 -7.48 -11.19 13.27
C ARG A 145 -8.03 -12.23 14.24
N ARG A 146 -8.42 -11.82 15.45
CA ARG A 146 -9.03 -12.72 16.44
C ARG A 146 -10.32 -13.37 15.92
N LYS A 147 -11.16 -12.61 15.19
CA LYS A 147 -12.39 -13.15 14.59
C LYS A 147 -12.10 -14.15 13.47
N LYS A 148 -11.15 -13.85 12.57
CA LYS A 148 -10.75 -14.79 11.49
C LYS A 148 -10.25 -16.11 12.06
N ASN A 149 -9.34 -16.07 13.03
CA ASN A 149 -8.84 -17.27 13.68
C ASN A 149 -9.92 -18.09 14.40
N ARG A 150 -11.05 -17.50 14.79
CA ARG A 150 -12.17 -18.26 15.36
C ARG A 150 -12.96 -18.99 14.28
N VAL A 151 -13.14 -18.36 13.12
CA VAL A 151 -13.86 -18.95 11.98
C VAL A 151 -13.06 -20.10 11.37
N ASP A 152 -11.73 -19.96 11.26
CA ASP A 152 -10.86 -20.99 10.65
C ASP A 152 -10.66 -22.24 11.53
N ASN A 153 -11.16 -22.25 12.77
CA ASN A 153 -11.04 -23.35 13.75
C ASN A 153 -12.35 -24.15 13.92
N PHE A 154 -13.34 -23.95 13.05
CA PHE A 154 -14.57 -24.74 12.93
C PHE A 154 -14.70 -25.31 11.53
#